data_AF-A0A267D9W3-F1
#
_entry.id   AF-A0A267D9W3-F1
#
_cell.length_a   1.000
_cell.length_b   1.000
_cell.length_c   1.000
_cell.angle_alpha   90.00
_cell.angle_beta   90.00
_cell.angle_gamma   90.00
#
_symmetry.space_group_name_H-M   'P 1'
#
loop_
_entity.id
_entity.type
_entity.pdbx_description
1 polymer ?
#
loop_
_entity_poly.entity_id
_entity_poly.type
_entity_poly.pdbx_seq_one_letter_code
_entity_poly.pdbx_strand_id
1 'polypeptide(L)'
;SNMDTPIQNEDLYKLLNIDENATEKEITKAYRTAALKVHPDKNPDDPLAAQRFRRLSEALQLLTDAAARAAYDKVRRGRQAAAERARALG
;
A
#
# COMPACT_ATOMS: atom_id res chain seq x y z
N SER A 1 9.18 -7.64 -19.40
CA SER A 1 9.42 -6.52 -18.48
C SER A 1 9.02 -6.96 -17.08
N ASN A 2 10.00 -7.28 -16.24
CA ASN A 2 9.76 -7.67 -14.85
C ASN A 2 9.38 -6.41 -14.07
N MET A 3 8.08 -6.12 -14.02
CA MET A 3 7.54 -5.29 -12.95
C MET A 3 7.58 -6.15 -11.68
N ASP A 4 8.74 -6.17 -11.03
CA ASP A 4 8.82 -6.39 -9.59
C ASP A 4 7.96 -5.30 -8.94
N THR A 5 6.66 -5.55 -8.81
CA THR A 5 5.75 -4.69 -8.04
C THR A 5 5.64 -5.32 -6.64
N PRO A 6 6.55 -5.01 -5.70
CA PRO A 6 6.63 -5.66 -4.39
C PRO A 6 5.37 -5.47 -3.53
N ILE A 7 4.47 -4.58 -3.94
CA ILE A 7 3.27 -4.23 -3.17
C ILE A 7 2.14 -5.23 -3.33
N GLN A 8 2.29 -6.21 -4.23
CA GLN A 8 1.43 -7.39 -4.23
C GLN A 8 1.41 -8.04 -2.84
N ASN A 9 2.52 -8.08 -2.10
CA ASN A 9 2.62 -8.75 -0.81
C ASN A 9 2.55 -7.82 0.43
N GLU A 10 2.45 -6.52 0.22
CA GLU A 10 2.35 -5.52 1.30
C GLU A 10 0.90 -5.10 1.49
N ASP A 11 0.52 -4.77 2.74
CA ASP A 11 -0.82 -4.26 3.01
C ASP A 11 -0.87 -2.76 2.75
N LEU A 12 -1.41 -2.36 1.61
CA LEU A 12 -1.49 -0.96 1.15
C LEU A 12 -2.16 -0.03 2.15
N TYR A 13 -3.18 -0.51 2.86
CA TYR A 13 -3.87 0.28 3.87
C TYR A 13 -2.97 0.54 5.08
N LYS A 14 -2.18 -0.46 5.50
CA LYS A 14 -1.19 -0.28 6.56
C LYS A 14 -0.02 0.61 6.12
N LEU A 15 0.40 0.51 4.86
CA LEU A 15 1.45 1.34 4.30
C LEU A 15 1.09 2.83 4.36
N LEU A 16 -0.17 3.17 4.08
CA LEU A 16 -0.70 4.54 4.22
C LEU A 16 -1.20 4.85 5.64
N ASN A 17 -1.20 3.87 6.55
CA ASN A 17 -1.74 3.96 7.91
C ASN A 17 -3.20 4.46 7.94
N ILE A 18 -4.05 3.78 7.18
CA ILE A 18 -5.48 4.05 7.05
C ILE A 18 -6.30 2.76 7.21
N ASP A 19 -7.60 2.94 7.45
CA ASP A 19 -8.56 1.84 7.49
C ASP A 19 -8.86 1.29 6.08
N GLU A 20 -9.26 0.02 6.00
CA GLU A 20 -9.67 -0.60 4.73
C GLU A 20 -10.93 0.03 4.12
N ASN A 21 -11.76 0.68 4.94
CA ASN A 21 -12.95 1.41 4.53
C ASN A 21 -12.67 2.88 4.21
N ALA A 22 -11.41 3.31 4.22
CA ALA A 22 -11.03 4.69 3.94
C ALA A 22 -11.55 5.13 2.56
N THR A 23 -12.12 6.34 2.55
CA THR A 23 -12.56 7.03 1.33
C THR A 23 -11.36 7.49 0.50
N GLU A 24 -11.55 7.73 -0.79
CA GLU A 24 -10.49 8.26 -1.68
C GLU A 24 -9.88 9.57 -1.15
N LYS A 25 -10.70 10.40 -0.50
CA LYS A 25 -10.24 11.65 0.14
C LYS A 25 -9.29 11.36 1.30
N GLU A 26 -9.59 10.37 2.13
CA GLU A 26 -8.73 9.96 3.25
C GLU A 26 -7.45 9.30 2.75
N ILE A 27 -7.54 8.45 1.73
CA ILE A 27 -6.38 7.83 1.06
C ILE A 27 -5.44 8.92 0.54
N THR A 28 -5.98 9.89 -0.20
CA THR A 28 -5.20 11.00 -0.78
C THR A 28 -4.55 11.86 0.31
N LYS A 29 -5.29 12.14 1.40
CA LYS A 29 -4.77 12.90 2.53
C LYS A 29 -3.63 12.16 3.23
N ALA A 30 -3.81 10.87 3.51
CA ALA A 30 -2.81 10.04 4.15
C ALA A 30 -1.54 9.91 3.30
N TYR A 31 -1.70 9.70 1.99
CA TYR A 31 -0.59 9.71 1.04
C TYR A 31 0.21 11.01 1.12
N ARG A 32 -0.45 12.18 1.05
CA ARG A 32 0.25 13.48 1.11
C ARG A 32 1.06 13.62 2.40
N THR A 33 0.48 13.23 3.54
CA THR A 33 1.19 13.27 4.82
C THR A 33 2.38 12.31 4.88
N ALA A 34 2.24 11.09 4.37
CA ALA A 34 3.32 10.10 4.35
C ALA A 34 4.42 10.48 3.35
N ALA A 35 4.04 10.94 2.16
CA ALA A 35 4.94 11.35 1.09
C ALA A 35 5.83 12.51 1.50
N LEU A 36 5.29 13.49 2.24
CA LEU A 36 6.09 14.60 2.78
C LEU A 36 7.14 14.14 3.80
N LYS A 37 6.85 13.08 4.58
CA LYS A 37 7.78 12.53 5.57
C LYS A 37 8.95 11.80 4.90
N VAL A 38 8.69 11.11 3.79
CA VAL A 38 9.70 10.28 3.08
C VAL A 38 10.21 10.91 1.79
N HIS A 39 9.89 12.17 1.51
CA HIS A 39 10.27 12.81 0.25
C HIS A 39 11.80 12.84 0.09
N PRO A 40 12.36 12.44 -1.06
CA PRO A 40 13.81 12.40 -1.26
C PRO A 40 14.48 13.78 -1.07
N ASP A 41 13.88 14.87 -1.57
CA ASP A 41 14.44 16.23 -1.33
C ASP A 41 14.54 16.61 0.14
N LYS A 42 13.66 16.09 1.00
CA LYS A 42 13.68 16.36 2.44
C LYS A 42 14.54 15.37 3.23
N ASN A 43 14.85 14.23 2.62
CA ASN A 43 15.61 13.14 3.21
C ASN A 43 16.75 12.73 2.26
N PRO A 44 17.67 13.66 1.89
CA PRO A 44 18.71 13.38 0.91
C PRO A 44 19.69 12.30 1.38
N ASP A 45 19.85 12.14 2.69
CA ASP A 45 20.74 11.15 3.31
C ASP A 45 20.08 9.77 3.50
N ASP A 46 18.78 9.63 3.23
CA ASP A 46 18.07 8.35 3.29
C ASP A 46 18.03 7.72 1.88
N PRO A 47 18.89 6.73 1.58
CA PRO A 47 18.90 6.07 0.27
C PRO A 47 17.60 5.31 -0.01
N LEU A 48 16.77 5.07 1.01
CA LEU A 48 15.47 4.41 0.88
C LEU A 48 14.31 5.40 0.70
N ALA A 49 14.52 6.71 0.83
CA ALA A 49 13.47 7.72 0.68
C ALA A 49 12.75 7.62 -0.67
N ALA A 50 13.51 7.52 -1.76
CA ALA A 50 12.96 7.36 -3.11
C ALA A 50 12.16 6.05 -3.25
N GLN A 51 12.62 4.95 -2.64
CA GLN A 51 11.91 3.68 -2.68
C GLN A 51 10.60 3.75 -1.87
N ARG A 52 10.64 4.30 -0.66
CA ARG A 52 9.46 4.50 0.20
C ARG A 52 8.44 5.40 -0.48
N PHE A 53 8.88 6.50 -1.08
CA PHE A 53 8.03 7.40 -1.83
C PHE A 53 7.34 6.69 -3.00
N ARG A 54 8.07 5.92 -3.81
CA ARG A 54 7.49 5.12 -4.90
C ARG A 54 6.40 4.16 -4.40
N ARG A 55 6.65 3.43 -3.30
CA ARG A 55 5.66 2.53 -2.70
C ARG A 55 4.38 3.27 -2.29
N LEU A 56 4.51 4.45 -1.68
CA LEU A 56 3.37 5.28 -1.32
C LEU A 56 2.57 5.73 -2.55
N SER A 57 3.26 6.10 -3.63
CA SER A 57 2.61 6.53 -4.88
C SER A 57 1.85 5.40 -5.57
N GLU A 58 2.45 4.22 -5.62
CA GLU A 58 1.81 3.01 -6.15
C GLU A 58 0.58 2.62 -5.31
N ALA A 59 0.67 2.71 -3.97
CA ALA A 59 -0.47 2.47 -3.08
C ALA A 59 -1.60 3.47 -3.30
N LEU A 60 -1.30 4.76 -3.46
CA LEU A 60 -2.28 5.77 -3.83
C LEU A 60 -2.97 5.39 -5.13
N GLN A 61 -2.20 5.15 -6.20
CA GLN A 61 -2.74 4.85 -7.52
C GLN A 61 -3.68 3.64 -7.49
N LEU A 62 -3.28 2.58 -6.79
CA LEU A 62 -4.09 1.37 -6.68
C LEU A 62 -5.37 1.60 -5.87
N LEU A 63 -5.28 2.32 -4.75
CA LEU A 63 -6.42 2.51 -3.83
C LEU A 63 -7.39 3.59 -4.29
N THR A 64 -6.98 4.51 -5.17
CA THR A 64 -7.87 5.52 -5.77
C THR A 64 -8.56 5.04 -7.05
N ASP A 65 -8.05 3.99 -7.70
CA ASP A 65 -8.74 3.37 -8.83
C ASP A 65 -9.71 2.29 -8.30
N ALA A 66 -11.00 2.50 -8.50
CA ALA A 66 -12.03 1.61 -7.97
C ALA A 66 -11.90 0.16 -8.47
N ALA A 67 -11.51 -0.04 -9.73
CA ALA A 67 -11.35 -1.37 -10.31
C ALA A 67 -10.09 -2.05 -9.77
N ALA A 68 -8.97 -1.31 -9.68
CA ALA A 68 -7.72 -1.81 -9.13
C ALA A 68 -7.85 -2.14 -7.63
N ARG A 69 -8.50 -1.26 -6.85
CA ARG A 69 -8.80 -1.49 -5.43
C ARG A 69 -9.64 -2.75 -5.24
N ALA A 70 -10.71 -2.92 -6.04
CA ALA A 70 -11.55 -4.11 -5.96
C ALA A 70 -10.77 -5.41 -6.26
N ALA A 71 -9.91 -5.39 -7.28
CA ALA A 71 -9.05 -6.52 -7.62
C ALA A 71 -8.05 -6.83 -6.49
N TYR A 72 -7.40 -5.81 -5.95
CA TYR A 72 -6.49 -5.94 -4.81
C TYR A 72 -7.19 -6.50 -3.57
N ASP A 73 -8.35 -5.98 -3.21
CA ASP A 73 -9.13 -6.43 -2.05
C ASP A 73 -9.57 -7.90 -2.18
N LYS A 74 -9.92 -8.33 -3.40
CA LYS A 74 -10.25 -9.74 -3.67
C LYS A 74 -9.06 -10.66 -3.38
N VAL A 75 -7.87 -10.29 -3.87
CA VAL A 75 -6.63 -11.07 -3.64
C VAL A 75 -6.21 -11.01 -2.17
N ARG A 76 -6.33 -9.84 -1.51
CA ARG A 76 -6.01 -9.65 -0.09
C ARG A 76 -6.87 -10.52 0.82
N ARG A 77 -8.19 -10.52 0.63
CA ARG A 77 -9.13 -11.35 1.41
C ARG A 77 -8.87 -12.84 1.23
N GLY A 78 -8.60 -13.29 0.00
CA GLY A 78 -8.25 -14.70 -0.27
C GLY A 78 -7.02 -15.15 0.51
N ARG A 79 -5.98 -14.30 0.57
CA ARG A 79 -4.77 -14.57 1.35
C ARG A 79 -4.99 -14.56 2.85
N GLN A 80 -5.78 -13.61 3.36
CA GLN A 80 -6.15 -13.57 4.79
C GLN A 80 -6.87 -14.86 5.20
N ALA A 81 -7.88 -15.28 4.43
CA ALA A 81 -8.62 -16.51 4.71
C ALA A 81 -7.73 -17.77 4.62
N ALA A 82 -6.73 -17.80 3.73
CA ALA A 82 -5.77 -18.89 3.69
C ALA A 82 -4.83 -18.89 4.91
N ALA A 83 -4.34 -17.72 5.32
CA ALA A 83 -3.47 -17.57 6.47
C ALA A 83 -4.18 -17.92 7.80
N GLU A 84 -5.45 -17.54 7.94
CA GLU A 84 -6.29 -17.90 9.09
C GLU A 84 -6.50 -19.41 9.19
N ARG A 85 -6.81 -20.07 8.07
CA ARG A 85 -6.95 -21.54 8.02
C ARG A 85 -5.65 -22.26 8.39
N ALA A 86 -4.52 -21.78 7.88
CA ALA A 86 -3.22 -22.36 8.22
C ALA A 86 -2.91 -22.22 9.73
N ARG A 87 -3.28 -21.08 10.34
CA ARG A 87 -3.12 -20.86 11.79
C ARG A 87 -4.06 -21.71 12.64
N ALA A 88 -5.24 -22.05 12.15
CA ALA A 88 -6.21 -22.87 12.88
C ALA A 88 -5.91 -24.38 12.84
N LEU A 89 -5.03 -24.82 11.94
CA LEU A 89 -4.63 -26.22 11.76
C LEU A 89 -3.26 -26.56 12.35
N GLY A 90 -2.55 -25.57 12.91
CA GLY A 90 -1.28 -25.74 13.63
C GLY A 90 -1.46 -25.57 15.12
#